data_AF-A0A938GGZ8-F1
#
_entry.id   AF-A0A938GGZ8-F1
#
_cell.length_a   1.000
_cell.length_b   1.000
_cell.length_c   1.000
_cell.angle_alpha   90.00
_cell.angle_beta   90.00
_cell.angle_gamma   90.00
#
_symmetry.space_group_name_H-M   'P 1'
#
loop_
_entity.id
_entity.type
_entity.pdbx_description
1 polymer ?
#
loop_
_entity_poly.entity_id
_entity_poly.type
_entity_poly.pdbx_seq_one_letter_code
_entity_poly.pdbx_strand_id
1 'polypeptide(L)'
;MQHAGPDTSIWGPYPNYDDIARFEYGRRMWRLPAMRQRLLSHWTDSRHPYRARFDKHRSLIEKILASDASASELDRMLREQNTSLRCLVREIPTVFGSFFE
;
A
#
# COMPACT_ATOMS: atom_id res chain seq x y z
N MET A 1 17.12 -17.65 -20.44
CA MET A 1 15.73 -17.32 -20.08
C MET A 1 15.64 -17.37 -18.56
N GLN A 2 15.61 -16.22 -17.90
CA GLN A 2 15.57 -16.15 -16.45
C GLN A 2 14.13 -16.41 -15.99
N HIS A 3 13.96 -17.42 -15.12
CA HIS A 3 12.67 -17.71 -14.50
C HIS A 3 12.27 -16.51 -13.64
N ALA A 4 11.26 -15.76 -14.11
CA ALA A 4 10.52 -14.81 -13.28
C ALA A 4 9.95 -15.59 -12.08
N GLY A 5 10.48 -15.35 -10.88
CA GLY A 5 9.94 -15.91 -9.65
C GLY A 5 8.47 -15.49 -9.46
N PRO A 6 7.70 -16.18 -8.59
CA PRO A 6 6.27 -15.91 -8.38
C PRO A 6 5.94 -14.44 -8.07
N ASP A 7 6.87 -13.69 -7.46
CA ASP A 7 6.69 -12.27 -7.12
C ASP A 7 6.65 -11.33 -8.34
N THR A 8 7.26 -11.70 -9.46
CA THR A 8 7.23 -10.89 -10.70
C THR A 8 5.82 -10.79 -11.30
N SER A 9 4.89 -11.68 -10.91
CA SER A 9 3.50 -11.64 -11.37
C SER A 9 2.67 -10.54 -10.67
N ILE A 10 2.94 -10.26 -9.40
CA ILE A 10 2.10 -9.39 -8.56
C ILE A 10 2.24 -7.92 -8.97
N TRP A 11 3.48 -7.49 -9.16
CA TRP A 11 3.83 -6.11 -9.49
C TRP A 11 3.76 -5.82 -11.00
N GLY A 12 3.39 -6.83 -11.80
CA GLY A 12 3.30 -6.79 -13.25
C GLY A 12 4.64 -7.05 -13.96
N PRO A 13 4.63 -7.12 -15.30
CA PRO A 13 5.80 -7.50 -16.11
C PRO A 13 6.98 -6.54 -15.98
N TYR A 14 6.69 -5.30 -15.56
CA TYR A 14 7.68 -4.28 -15.21
C TYR A 14 7.36 -3.76 -13.80
N PRO A 15 8.01 -4.30 -12.76
CA PRO A 15 7.77 -3.86 -11.40
C PRO A 15 8.16 -2.39 -11.24
N ASN A 16 7.25 -1.59 -10.69
CA ASN A 16 7.55 -0.24 -10.26
C ASN A 16 8.10 -0.31 -8.83
N TYR A 17 9.36 0.07 -8.65
CA TYR A 17 10.01 0.06 -7.34
C TYR A 17 9.35 1.01 -6.32
N ASP A 18 8.66 2.06 -6.78
CA ASP A 18 7.87 2.93 -5.89
C ASP A 18 6.66 2.20 -5.33
N ASP A 19 6.00 1.34 -6.11
CA ASP A 19 4.87 0.54 -5.64
C ASP A 19 5.39 -0.45 -4.56
N ILE A 20 6.49 -1.15 -4.83
CA ILE A 20 7.11 -2.08 -3.86
C ILE A 20 7.54 -1.33 -2.60
N ALA A 21 8.19 -0.18 -2.73
CA ALA A 21 8.64 0.64 -1.62
C ALA A 21 7.45 1.14 -0.77
N ARG A 22 6.37 1.63 -1.39
CA ARG A 22 5.15 2.03 -0.68
C ARG A 22 4.60 0.89 0.17
N PHE A 23 4.56 -0.32 -0.37
CA PHE A 23 4.08 -1.48 0.37
C PHE A 23 5.01 -1.85 1.55
N GLU A 24 6.30 -2.01 1.29
CA GLU A 24 7.28 -2.46 2.29
C GLU A 24 7.48 -1.42 3.40
N TYR A 25 7.72 -0.16 3.05
CA TYR A 25 7.85 0.91 4.04
C TYR A 25 6.54 1.21 4.74
N GLY A 26 5.41 1.13 4.01
CA GLY A 26 4.08 1.24 4.59
C GLY A 26 3.89 0.24 5.72
N ARG A 27 4.19 -1.05 5.51
CA ARG A 27 4.08 -2.10 6.54
C ARG A 27 5.01 -1.84 7.72
N ARG A 28 6.27 -1.49 7.46
CA ARG A 28 7.26 -1.19 8.51
C ARG A 28 6.79 -0.05 9.42
N MET A 29 6.31 1.05 8.84
CA MET A 29 5.79 2.19 9.59
C MET A 29 4.47 1.86 10.29
N TRP A 30 3.59 1.10 9.64
CA TRP A 30 2.30 0.71 10.22
C TRP A 30 2.45 -0.16 11.48
N ARG A 31 3.53 -0.95 11.60
CA ARG A 31 3.82 -1.75 12.80
C ARG A 31 4.20 -0.89 14.01
N LEU A 32 4.70 0.32 13.80
CA LEU A 32 5.08 1.24 14.88
C LEU A 32 3.86 2.10 15.27
N PRO A 33 3.32 2.01 16.51
CA PRO A 33 2.09 2.72 16.89
C PRO A 33 2.15 4.23 16.65
N ALA A 34 3.28 4.87 17.01
CA ALA A 34 3.49 6.29 16.80
C ALA A 34 3.53 6.68 15.30
N MET A 35 4.11 5.84 14.44
CA MET A 35 4.13 6.11 12.99
C MET A 35 2.77 5.83 12.36
N ARG A 36 2.06 4.76 12.78
CA ARG A 36 0.68 4.50 12.35
C ARG A 36 -0.22 5.70 12.63
N GLN A 37 -0.15 6.27 13.83
CA GLN A 37 -0.92 7.46 14.20
C GLN A 37 -0.57 8.67 13.30
N ARG A 38 0.72 8.88 13.01
CA ARG A 38 1.17 9.94 12.08
C ARG A 38 0.65 9.74 10.67
N LEU A 39 0.73 8.51 10.13
CA LEU A 39 0.21 8.17 8.80
C LEU A 39 -1.29 8.42 8.72
N LEU A 40 -2.06 7.91 9.69
CA LEU A 40 -3.49 8.14 9.75
C LEU A 40 -3.84 9.62 9.83
N SER A 41 -3.14 10.39 10.68
CA SER A 41 -3.36 11.83 10.81
C SER A 41 -3.08 12.56 9.50
N HIS A 42 -2.02 12.16 8.79
CA HIS A 42 -1.64 12.76 7.51
C HIS A 42 -2.61 12.40 6.38
N TRP A 43 -2.96 11.11 6.24
CA TRP A 43 -3.80 10.59 5.18
C TRP A 43 -5.27 10.98 5.32
N THR A 44 -5.72 11.28 6.54
CA THR A 44 -7.09 11.72 6.81
C THR A 44 -7.22 13.24 6.97
N ASP A 45 -6.11 14.00 6.89
CA ASP A 45 -6.14 15.46 6.88
C ASP A 45 -7.03 15.96 5.72
N SER A 46 -7.95 16.87 6.01
CA SER A 46 -8.93 17.38 5.05
C SER A 46 -8.29 18.08 3.85
N ARG A 47 -7.06 18.56 3.99
CA ARG A 47 -6.29 19.25 2.94
C ARG A 47 -5.49 18.28 2.06
N HIS A 48 -5.42 17.00 2.44
CA HIS A 48 -4.64 16.02 1.71
C HIS A 48 -5.32 15.66 0.38
N PRO A 49 -4.65 15.82 -0.79
CA PRO A 49 -5.27 15.69 -2.11
C PRO A 49 -5.81 14.28 -2.38
N TYR A 50 -5.20 13.25 -1.77
CA TYR A 50 -5.62 11.86 -1.92
C TYR A 50 -6.51 11.33 -0.78
N ARG A 51 -7.01 12.20 0.13
CA ARG A 51 -7.83 11.78 1.27
C ARG A 51 -9.03 10.93 0.85
N ALA A 52 -9.82 11.38 -0.12
CA ALA A 52 -11.03 10.67 -0.55
C ALA A 52 -10.72 9.28 -1.13
N ARG A 53 -9.58 9.14 -1.82
CA ARG A 53 -9.11 7.85 -2.34
C ARG A 53 -8.69 6.93 -1.20
N PHE A 54 -7.94 7.44 -0.23
CA PHE A 54 -7.58 6.70 0.98
C PHE A 54 -8.83 6.24 1.74
N ASP A 55 -9.78 7.14 2.02
CA ASP A 55 -11.02 6.83 2.74
C ASP A 55 -11.81 5.70 2.04
N LYS A 56 -11.90 5.73 0.71
CA LYS A 56 -12.57 4.67 -0.09
C LYS A 56 -11.92 3.29 0.07
N HIS A 57 -10.60 3.24 0.22
CA HIS A 57 -9.83 2.00 0.27
C HIS A 57 -9.31 1.66 1.68
N ARG A 58 -9.65 2.47 2.68
CA ARG A 58 -9.05 2.49 4.02
C ARG A 58 -9.01 1.11 4.65
N SER A 59 -10.16 0.43 4.77
CA SER A 59 -10.24 -0.88 5.42
C SER A 59 -9.32 -1.92 4.78
N LEU A 60 -9.17 -1.88 3.44
CA LEU A 60 -8.28 -2.80 2.73
C LEU A 60 -6.81 -2.41 2.91
N ILE A 61 -6.49 -1.11 2.85
CA ILE A 61 -5.14 -0.60 3.09
C ILE A 61 -4.68 -0.97 4.50
N GLU A 62 -5.49 -0.68 5.52
CA GLU A 62 -5.17 -1.03 6.90
C GLU A 62 -4.98 -2.55 7.07
N LYS A 63 -5.81 -3.37 6.41
CA LYS A 63 -5.69 -4.83 6.44
C LYS A 63 -4.37 -5.32 5.84
N ILE A 64 -3.96 -4.82 4.66
CA ILE A 64 -2.69 -5.25 4.04
C ILE A 64 -1.47 -4.74 4.80
N LEU A 65 -1.56 -3.56 5.41
CA LEU A 65 -0.47 -2.98 6.19
C LEU A 65 -0.30 -3.64 7.57
N ALA A 66 -1.40 -4.11 8.16
CA ALA A 66 -1.38 -4.84 9.43
C ALA A 66 -1.06 -6.33 9.29
N SER A 67 -1.20 -6.90 8.08
CA SER A 67 -0.98 -8.33 7.86
C SER A 67 0.50 -8.70 7.87
N ASP A 68 0.80 -9.90 8.37
CA ASP A 68 2.12 -10.53 8.26
C ASP A 68 2.23 -11.46 7.03
N ALA A 69 1.14 -11.64 6.28
CA ALA A 69 1.12 -12.46 5.07
C ALA A 69 2.10 -11.94 3.99
N SER A 70 2.51 -12.84 3.10
CA SER A 70 3.33 -12.53 1.94
C SER A 70 2.55 -11.71 0.89
N ALA A 71 3.28 -11.02 0.01
CA ALA A 71 2.68 -10.28 -1.10
C ALA A 71 1.80 -11.18 -1.98
N SER A 72 2.25 -12.42 -2.25
CA SER A 72 1.50 -13.42 -3.02
C SER A 72 0.16 -13.79 -2.38
N GLU A 73 0.14 -14.00 -1.07
CA GLU A 73 -1.08 -14.34 -0.34
C GLU A 73 -2.07 -13.17 -0.31
N LEU A 74 -1.56 -11.95 -0.11
CA LEU A 74 -2.36 -10.74 -0.13
C LEU A 74 -2.94 -10.46 -1.52
N ASP A 75 -2.16 -10.62 -2.59
CA ASP A 75 -2.64 -10.44 -3.96
C ASP A 75 -3.77 -11.43 -4.28
N ARG A 76 -3.60 -12.71 -3.90
CA ARG A 76 -4.65 -13.73 -4.07
C ARG A 76 -5.95 -13.33 -3.34
N MET A 77 -5.86 -12.94 -2.07
CA MET A 77 -7.01 -12.50 -1.27
C MET A 77 -7.69 -11.25 -1.87
N LEU A 78 -6.93 -10.35 -2.47
CA LEU A 78 -7.46 -9.14 -3.11
C LEU A 78 -8.13 -9.43 -4.44
N ARG A 79 -7.64 -10.41 -5.21
CA ARG A 79 -8.27 -10.85 -6.46
C ARG A 79 -9.67 -11.41 -6.24
N GLU A 80 -9.89 -12.11 -5.13
CA GLU A 80 -11.24 -12.55 -4.71
C GLU A 80 -12.21 -11.37 -4.49
N GLN A 81 -11.68 -10.18 -4.25
CA GLN A 81 -12.43 -8.93 -4.07
C GLN A 81 -12.36 -8.02 -5.31
N ASN A 82 -12.04 -8.58 -6.49
CA ASN A 82 -11.92 -7.86 -7.77
C ASN A 82 -10.88 -6.71 -7.75
N THR A 83 -9.81 -6.83 -6.97
CA THR A 83 -8.68 -5.90 -6.99
C THR A 83 -7.34 -6.66 -6.96
N SER A 84 -6.22 -5.95 -6.95
CA SER A 84 -4.88 -6.54 -6.82
C SER A 84 -4.06 -5.79 -5.79
N LEU A 85 -3.00 -6.41 -5.29
CA LEU A 85 -2.09 -5.75 -4.35
C LEU A 85 -1.48 -4.50 -4.98
N ARG A 86 -1.07 -4.57 -6.24
CA ARG A 86 -0.54 -3.43 -6.98
C ARG A 86 -1.53 -2.28 -7.07
N CYS A 87 -2.80 -2.55 -7.41
CA CYS A 87 -3.83 -1.52 -7.47
C CYS A 87 -4.01 -0.84 -6.12
N LEU A 88 -4.12 -1.63 -5.05
CA LEU A 88 -4.36 -1.11 -3.71
C LEU A 88 -3.17 -0.29 -3.18
N VAL A 89 -1.94 -0.71 -3.45
CA VAL A 89 -0.72 -0.02 -3.03
C VAL A 89 -0.59 1.38 -3.66
N ARG A 90 -1.13 1.58 -4.86
CA ARG A 90 -1.18 2.89 -5.52
C ARG A 90 -2.20 3.84 -4.90
N GLU A 91 -3.11 3.32 -4.08
CA GLU A 91 -4.06 4.11 -3.30
C GLU A 91 -3.49 4.49 -1.92
N ILE A 92 -2.36 3.89 -1.50
CA ILE A 92 -1.67 4.28 -0.27
C ILE A 92 -1.03 5.65 -0.50
N PRO A 93 -1.42 6.69 0.24
CA PRO A 93 -0.78 7.98 0.10
C PRO A 93 0.70 7.89 0.52
N THR A 94 1.54 8.75 -0.05
CA THR A 94 2.97 8.76 0.24
C THR A 94 3.22 8.91 1.75
N VAL A 95 4.20 8.13 2.25
CA VAL A 95 4.50 8.01 3.68
C VAL A 95 5.07 9.32 4.24
N PHE A 96 5.73 10.12 3.39
CA PHE A 96 6.27 11.44 3.72
C PHE A 96 6.22 12.37 2.50
N GLY A 97 5.78 13.59 2.73
CA GLY A 97 5.73 14.67 1.75
C GLY A 97 5.03 15.88 2.37
N SER A 98 5.71 17.01 2.44
CA SER A 98 5.04 18.28 2.70
C SER A 98 4.19 18.59 1.48
N PHE A 99 2.89 18.37 1.54
CA PHE A 99 1.95 18.88 0.52
C PHE A 99 1.68 20.38 0.67
N PHE A 100 2.29 21.01 1.67
CA PHE A 100 2.18 22.43 1.98
C PHE A 100 3.54 23.09 1.79
N GLU A 101 3.80 23.56 0.57
CA GLU A 101 4.51 24.84 0.37
C GLU A 101 3.46 25.95 0.20
#